data_AF-A0A9W6F8U0-F1
#
_entry.id   AF-A0A9W6F8U0-F1
#
_cell.length_a   1.000
_cell.length_b   1.000
_cell.length_c   1.000
_cell.angle_alpha   90.00
_cell.angle_beta   90.00
_cell.angle_gamma   90.00
#
_symmetry.space_group_name_H-M   'P 1'
#
loop_
_entity.id
_entity.type
_entity.pdbx_description
1 polymer ?
#
loop_
_entity_poly.entity_id
_entity_poly.type
_entity_poly.pdbx_seq_one_letter_code
_entity_poly.pdbx_strand_id
1 'polypeptide(L)'
;MVGRLTEPSRRTAAAAAAAAAAAAVPGHSSASPGAATTAAAAAVAEAAAAAAPESSSSIGVRGASGGAAHATRQLRPAAARARRGAVARSLAASVWAALALTALLAGGVVLLVASPSGAAPAAAAAAAAGNGGGANGPAPVELNPSVMILGQFDWVPYQSSPPYTSRCTDMVDRGKRAAGGTRINFVPTHYWRDVNSNGGVDSYCYMDSNMDCIDFREASIASFRFGMELCFRRAIEEGLGISIVPHLDDGGRTAAWRNGLVFDPKQKYGGFSYQEVLLNPVVDALAAALAAKPAWVDPLPVWIALQGEMSATVLRYPREYTELVDEIRERLLSGMKRAGASESYVKTQRGLTQVGVSFNFNKVTQVNTGGGAGGGSAASVLSRFGGFGPFGAALTGGRGLRQSSRSNGIDLGALQTLFEKIEFLGISAYAALDDPNFPITALQNAAFTFFGEMRDDVGLDVAAILRRRRIDLHYSEFGMGGGASPLGTVPARTPDQAARMPFYGVWGAYRDRTDPWAPPQMKSFLHSFYRKTLDWLAQGGGPTFFVSHVFLWGMGSWDHLGIYPESTTPQGSYRDPVVVQAIQAHNSRAAIPAVSMAARAFSGDNNK
;
A
#
# COMPACT_ATOMS: atom_id res chain seq x y z
N MET A 1 -26.96 -36.60 61.53
CA MET A 1 -27.51 -37.16 60.29
C MET A 1 -26.99 -36.32 59.14
N VAL A 2 -26.31 -36.99 58.20
CA VAL A 2 -25.44 -36.43 57.18
C VAL A 2 -26.22 -36.29 55.88
N GLY A 3 -26.27 -35.09 55.30
CA GLY A 3 -26.81 -34.83 53.96
C GLY A 3 -25.68 -34.43 53.01
N ARG A 4 -25.39 -35.29 52.03
CA ARG A 4 -24.27 -35.23 51.09
C ARG A 4 -24.33 -34.00 50.18
N LEU A 5 -23.21 -33.27 50.09
CA LEU A 5 -22.86 -32.38 48.99
C LEU A 5 -22.12 -33.20 47.92
N THR A 6 -22.61 -33.15 46.69
CA THR A 6 -21.94 -33.72 45.50
C THR A 6 -21.09 -32.64 44.82
N GLU A 7 -19.79 -32.89 44.71
CA GLU A 7 -18.83 -32.11 43.92
C GLU A 7 -19.15 -32.15 42.41
N PRO A 8 -18.90 -31.06 41.67
CA PRO A 8 -18.78 -31.12 40.21
C PRO A 8 -17.34 -31.47 39.78
N SER A 9 -17.26 -32.65 39.16
CA SER A 9 -16.31 -33.12 38.14
C SER A 9 -15.25 -32.11 37.63
N ARG A 10 -13.99 -32.38 38.00
CA ARG A 10 -12.77 -31.88 37.34
C ARG A 10 -12.62 -32.51 35.93
N ARG A 11 -13.17 -31.88 34.90
CA ARG A 11 -12.83 -32.17 33.49
C ARG A 11 -12.91 -30.93 32.60
N THR A 12 -12.04 -29.94 32.84
CA THR A 12 -11.81 -28.82 31.88
C THR A 12 -10.38 -28.24 31.93
N ALA A 13 -9.40 -28.96 32.49
CA ALA A 13 -8.02 -28.47 32.64
C ALA A 13 -6.98 -29.13 31.72
N ALA A 14 -7.39 -29.72 30.59
CA ALA A 14 -6.49 -30.47 29.70
C ALA A 14 -6.22 -29.82 28.33
N ALA A 15 -6.79 -28.65 28.02
CA ALA A 15 -6.60 -27.98 26.72
C ALA A 15 -5.63 -26.79 26.73
N ALA A 16 -5.10 -26.39 27.90
CA ALA A 16 -4.23 -25.21 28.03
C ALA A 16 -2.72 -25.52 28.10
N ALA A 17 -2.32 -26.80 28.06
CA ALA A 17 -0.93 -27.22 28.33
C ALA A 17 -0.10 -27.59 27.07
N ALA A 18 -0.66 -27.52 25.87
CA ALA A 18 0.01 -27.97 24.65
C ALA A 18 0.79 -26.88 23.87
N ALA A 19 0.74 -25.61 24.29
CA ALA A 19 1.39 -24.50 23.58
C ALA A 19 2.72 -24.03 24.21
N ALA A 20 3.18 -24.64 25.31
CA ALA A 20 4.33 -24.15 26.08
C ALA A 20 5.62 -25.02 25.97
N ALA A 21 5.69 -25.97 25.04
CA ALA A 21 6.76 -26.97 25.00
C ALA A 21 7.71 -26.89 23.77
N ALA A 22 7.95 -25.69 23.21
CA ALA A 22 8.86 -25.52 22.07
C ALA A 22 9.92 -24.41 22.23
N ALA A 23 10.27 -24.02 23.47
CA ALA A 23 11.38 -23.10 23.70
C ALA A 23 12.19 -23.55 24.93
N ALA A 24 13.15 -24.44 24.70
CA ALA A 24 14.22 -24.73 25.66
C ALA A 24 15.57 -24.62 24.95
N VAL A 25 16.28 -23.53 25.20
CA VAL A 25 17.73 -23.36 24.97
C VAL A 25 18.31 -22.72 26.25
N PRO A 26 19.47 -23.16 26.76
CA PRO A 26 19.84 -22.94 28.15
C PRO A 26 20.54 -21.59 28.40
N GLY A 27 20.02 -20.90 29.42
CA GLY A 27 20.72 -20.16 30.47
C GLY A 27 21.91 -19.26 30.12
N HIS A 28 21.73 -17.95 30.29
CA HIS A 28 22.79 -17.05 30.77
C HIS A 28 22.26 -16.00 31.74
N SER A 29 23.12 -15.69 32.70
CA SER A 29 22.86 -14.99 33.95
C SER A 29 22.68 -13.48 33.82
N SER A 30 21.84 -12.98 34.71
CA SER A 30 21.63 -11.60 35.15
C SER A 30 22.81 -10.62 35.05
N ALA A 31 22.58 -9.50 34.35
CA ALA A 31 22.91 -8.15 34.81
C ALA A 31 22.25 -7.09 33.89
N SER A 32 21.44 -6.20 34.47
CA SER A 32 21.13 -4.85 33.98
C SER A 32 21.87 -3.85 34.89
N PRO A 33 22.21 -2.61 34.48
CA PRO A 33 21.42 -1.77 33.56
C PRO A 33 22.24 -0.94 32.53
N GLY A 34 21.55 -0.43 31.49
CA GLY A 34 22.13 0.60 30.62
C GLY A 34 21.29 0.89 29.38
N ALA A 35 20.42 1.88 29.46
CA ALA A 35 19.72 2.46 28.32
C ALA A 35 20.72 3.18 27.40
N ALA A 36 21.10 2.58 26.27
CA ALA A 36 21.59 3.24 25.04
C ALA A 36 22.17 2.21 24.05
N THR A 37 21.36 1.45 23.31
CA THR A 37 21.82 0.72 22.10
C THR A 37 20.64 0.10 21.32
N THR A 38 19.75 0.92 20.73
CA THR A 38 18.75 0.42 19.75
C THR A 38 18.58 1.32 18.51
N ALA A 39 19.52 2.23 18.25
CA ALA A 39 19.50 3.09 17.05
C ALA A 39 20.40 2.62 15.90
N ALA A 40 21.12 1.49 16.04
CA ALA A 40 22.19 1.10 15.10
C ALA A 40 21.83 -0.03 14.11
N ALA A 41 20.74 -0.78 14.33
CA ALA A 41 20.42 -1.93 13.48
C ALA A 41 19.65 -1.56 12.18
N ALA A 42 18.90 -0.45 12.17
CA ALA A 42 18.10 -0.04 11.01
C ALA A 42 18.89 0.73 9.92
N ALA A 43 20.20 0.97 10.11
CA ALA A 43 21.02 1.77 9.19
C ALA A 43 21.98 0.95 8.31
N VAL A 44 22.09 -0.36 8.53
CA VAL A 44 23.13 -1.21 7.90
C VAL A 44 22.67 -1.85 6.58
N ALA A 45 21.36 -1.96 6.32
CA ALA A 45 20.84 -2.50 5.06
C ALA A 45 20.88 -1.51 3.88
N GLU A 46 21.05 -0.20 4.14
CA GLU A 46 20.90 0.86 3.14
C GLU A 46 22.23 1.33 2.50
N ALA A 47 23.37 0.72 2.87
CA ALA A 47 24.69 1.08 2.32
C ALA A 47 25.28 0.03 1.35
N ALA A 48 24.63 -1.12 1.14
CA ALA A 48 25.19 -2.22 0.34
C ALA A 48 24.93 -2.12 -1.18
N ALA A 49 24.32 -1.04 -1.67
CA ALA A 49 23.99 -0.85 -3.09
C ALA A 49 24.92 0.12 -3.84
N ALA A 50 26.02 0.58 -3.23
CA ALA A 50 26.93 1.54 -3.86
C ALA A 50 28.42 1.18 -3.66
N ALA A 51 28.90 0.15 -4.36
CA ALA A 51 30.32 0.02 -4.69
C ALA A 51 30.50 -0.97 -5.88
N ALA A 52 30.97 -0.45 -7.02
CA ALA A 52 31.54 -1.26 -8.11
C ALA A 52 33.00 -1.63 -7.76
N PRO A 53 33.54 -2.76 -8.27
CA PRO A 53 34.83 -3.27 -7.80
C PRO A 53 36.00 -2.64 -8.56
N GLU A 54 36.97 -2.11 -7.82
CA GLU A 54 38.31 -1.85 -8.33
C GLU A 54 39.19 -3.10 -8.21
N SER A 55 39.92 -3.35 -9.29
CA SER A 55 40.94 -4.38 -9.44
C SER A 55 42.17 -4.11 -8.57
N SER A 56 42.68 -5.13 -7.90
CA SER A 56 44.10 -5.19 -7.54
C SER A 56 44.65 -6.60 -7.65
N SER A 57 45.56 -6.75 -8.61
CA SER A 57 46.43 -7.89 -8.81
C SER A 57 47.60 -7.91 -7.83
N SER A 58 48.03 -9.14 -7.51
CA SER A 58 49.42 -9.62 -7.40
C SER A 58 50.03 -9.88 -6.01
N ILE A 59 50.94 -10.88 -6.05
CA ILE A 59 51.89 -11.36 -5.04
C ILE A 59 51.24 -12.33 -4.02
N GLY A 60 51.45 -13.64 -3.98
CA GLY A 60 52.48 -14.54 -4.53
C GLY A 60 53.21 -15.22 -3.38
N VAL A 61 53.22 -16.58 -3.29
CA VAL A 61 54.26 -17.41 -2.63
C VAL A 61 54.06 -18.91 -2.96
N ARG A 62 55.09 -19.45 -3.63
CA ARG A 62 55.72 -20.79 -3.61
C ARG A 62 54.89 -22.08 -3.74
N GLY A 63 55.19 -22.82 -4.81
CA GLY A 63 54.84 -24.24 -4.98
C GLY A 63 55.98 -25.22 -4.66
N ALA A 64 55.75 -26.50 -4.97
CA ALA A 64 56.79 -27.52 -5.18
C ALA A 64 56.25 -28.76 -5.93
N SER A 65 57.15 -29.38 -6.71
CA SER A 65 57.11 -30.68 -7.41
C SER A 65 56.25 -30.78 -8.68
N GLY A 66 56.74 -31.22 -9.84
CA GLY A 66 58.07 -31.67 -10.26
C GLY A 66 57.99 -32.28 -11.69
N GLY A 67 59.13 -32.32 -12.39
CA GLY A 67 59.42 -33.34 -13.41
C GLY A 67 59.33 -32.96 -14.91
N ALA A 68 60.51 -32.68 -15.49
CA ALA A 68 61.06 -33.19 -16.77
C ALA A 68 60.23 -33.06 -18.09
N ALA A 69 60.75 -32.72 -19.28
CA ALA A 69 62.10 -32.44 -19.80
C ALA A 69 61.97 -31.82 -21.22
N HIS A 70 63.04 -31.14 -21.66
CA HIS A 70 63.49 -30.73 -23.01
C HIS A 70 62.61 -31.02 -24.26
N ALA A 71 62.47 -30.12 -25.25
CA ALA A 71 63.58 -29.54 -25.99
C ALA A 71 63.25 -28.25 -26.79
N THR A 72 64.30 -27.44 -26.87
CA THR A 72 64.65 -26.32 -27.75
C THR A 72 64.14 -26.34 -29.20
N ARG A 73 63.59 -25.21 -29.67
CA ARG A 73 63.96 -24.64 -30.99
C ARG A 73 63.72 -23.13 -31.03
N GLN A 74 64.80 -22.37 -30.92
CA GLN A 74 64.88 -20.99 -31.40
C GLN A 74 64.70 -20.96 -32.91
N LEU A 75 64.04 -19.93 -33.46
CA LEU A 75 64.41 -19.21 -34.69
C LEU A 75 63.52 -17.95 -34.80
N ARG A 76 64.11 -16.78 -34.52
CA ARG A 76 63.82 -15.49 -35.17
C ARG A 76 64.79 -15.34 -36.36
N PRO A 77 64.71 -14.33 -37.25
CA PRO A 77 63.67 -13.31 -37.53
C PRO A 77 63.38 -13.15 -39.06
N ALA A 78 62.37 -12.35 -39.44
CA ALA A 78 62.47 -11.33 -40.51
C ALA A 78 61.14 -10.59 -40.77
N ALA A 79 61.21 -9.29 -40.49
CA ALA A 79 60.69 -8.11 -41.20
C ALA A 79 59.51 -8.16 -42.21
N ALA A 80 58.70 -7.10 -42.07
CA ALA A 80 58.09 -6.24 -43.09
C ALA A 80 56.75 -6.66 -43.74
N ARG A 81 55.66 -5.97 -43.36
CA ARG A 81 55.07 -4.88 -44.16
C ARG A 81 53.81 -4.27 -43.53
N ALA A 82 53.91 -2.95 -43.35
CA ALA A 82 52.89 -1.91 -43.50
C ALA A 82 51.41 -2.32 -43.68
N ARG A 83 50.56 -1.88 -42.75
CA ARG A 83 49.23 -1.33 -43.06
C ARG A 83 48.92 -0.11 -42.18
N ARG A 84 49.10 1.06 -42.78
CA ARG A 84 48.44 2.31 -42.40
C ARG A 84 47.00 2.26 -42.93
N GLY A 85 46.04 2.72 -42.15
CA GLY A 85 44.74 3.17 -42.67
C GLY A 85 43.53 2.63 -41.90
N ALA A 86 43.02 3.41 -40.93
CA ALA A 86 41.60 3.54 -40.61
C ALA A 86 41.38 4.51 -39.42
N VAL A 87 41.75 5.79 -39.57
CA VAL A 87 41.22 6.87 -38.70
C VAL A 87 40.99 8.09 -39.60
N ALA A 88 39.88 8.09 -40.34
CA ALA A 88 39.37 9.25 -41.07
C ALA A 88 37.95 9.01 -41.61
N ARG A 89 37.00 8.59 -40.77
CA ARG A 89 35.55 8.66 -41.05
C ARG A 89 34.75 8.76 -39.74
N SER A 90 34.82 9.90 -39.06
CA SER A 90 33.83 10.26 -38.03
C SER A 90 33.80 11.78 -37.72
N LEU A 91 33.90 12.63 -38.75
CA LEU A 91 33.79 14.10 -38.60
C LEU A 91 33.06 14.74 -39.79
N ALA A 92 31.96 14.13 -40.25
CA ALA A 92 31.13 14.69 -41.33
C ALA A 92 29.62 14.50 -41.10
N ALA A 93 29.17 14.44 -39.84
CA ALA A 93 27.75 14.30 -39.49
C ALA A 93 27.24 15.35 -38.46
N SER A 94 28.08 16.31 -38.06
CA SER A 94 27.77 17.27 -36.98
C SER A 94 27.69 18.74 -37.43
N VAL A 95 27.68 19.03 -38.74
CA VAL A 95 27.62 20.40 -39.28
C VAL A 95 26.29 20.72 -39.98
N TRP A 96 25.48 19.73 -40.35
CA TRP A 96 24.19 19.97 -41.03
C TRP A 96 22.98 20.11 -40.10
N ALA A 97 23.09 19.81 -38.80
CA ALA A 97 22.00 19.98 -37.84
C ALA A 97 21.94 21.39 -37.20
N ALA A 98 22.99 22.21 -37.37
CA ALA A 98 23.09 23.54 -36.75
C ALA A 98 22.65 24.71 -37.65
N LEU A 99 22.30 24.46 -38.92
CA LEU A 99 21.89 25.49 -39.89
C LEU A 99 20.39 25.48 -40.23
N ALA A 100 19.62 24.53 -39.70
CA ALA A 100 18.16 24.46 -39.91
C ALA A 100 17.32 25.17 -38.84
N LEU A 101 17.94 25.65 -37.74
CA LEU A 101 17.24 26.25 -36.61
C LEU A 101 17.23 27.80 -36.62
N THR A 102 17.99 28.43 -37.52
CA THR A 102 18.14 29.90 -37.60
C THR A 102 17.29 30.56 -38.70
N ALA A 103 16.58 29.79 -39.52
CA ALA A 103 15.71 30.31 -40.59
C ALA A 103 14.22 30.43 -40.22
N LEU A 104 13.83 30.09 -38.98
CA LEU A 104 12.43 30.11 -38.51
C LEU A 104 12.11 31.25 -37.53
N LEU A 105 13.06 32.16 -37.28
CA LEU A 105 12.92 33.26 -36.31
C LEU A 105 12.96 34.67 -36.92
N ALA A 106 12.79 34.82 -38.23
CA ALA A 106 12.69 36.14 -38.87
C ALA A 106 11.65 36.14 -40.00
N GLY A 107 10.41 36.49 -39.67
CA GLY A 107 9.41 36.85 -40.67
C GLY A 107 7.97 36.75 -40.18
N GLY A 108 7.35 37.89 -39.85
CA GLY A 108 5.89 37.97 -39.75
C GLY A 108 5.37 38.97 -38.71
N VAL A 109 5.43 40.26 -39.04
CA VAL A 109 4.69 41.33 -38.35
C VAL A 109 3.53 41.77 -39.24
N VAL A 110 2.37 42.01 -38.60
CA VAL A 110 1.14 42.71 -39.05
C VAL A 110 0.05 41.89 -39.77
N LEU A 111 -1.03 41.61 -39.03
CA LEU A 111 -2.39 42.10 -39.35
C LEU A 111 -3.32 41.92 -38.15
N LEU A 112 -3.62 43.05 -37.49
CA LEU A 112 -4.68 43.21 -36.49
C LEU A 112 -6.00 43.46 -37.21
N VAL A 113 -6.98 42.55 -37.03
CA VAL A 113 -8.40 42.86 -37.24
C VAL A 113 -9.16 42.39 -36.01
N ALA A 114 -9.84 43.34 -35.38
CA ALA A 114 -10.68 43.14 -34.21
C ALA A 114 -12.06 42.57 -34.59
N SER A 115 -12.62 41.72 -33.71
CA SER A 115 -14.05 41.53 -33.33
C SER A 115 -14.33 40.05 -33.00
N PRO A 116 -15.41 39.72 -32.28
CA PRO A 116 -15.70 40.08 -30.90
C PRO A 116 -15.86 38.82 -30.01
N SER A 117 -15.91 39.06 -28.72
CA SER A 117 -16.16 38.14 -27.61
C SER A 117 -17.27 37.11 -27.88
N GLY A 118 -16.87 35.88 -28.20
CA GLY A 118 -17.74 34.71 -28.20
C GLY A 118 -17.50 33.90 -26.93
N ALA A 119 -18.39 34.01 -25.95
CA ALA A 119 -18.43 33.11 -24.81
C ALA A 119 -18.69 31.68 -25.31
N ALA A 120 -17.71 30.79 -25.16
CA ALA A 120 -17.87 29.37 -25.45
C ALA A 120 -18.45 28.64 -24.23
N PRO A 121 -19.36 27.67 -24.43
CA PRO A 121 -20.19 27.11 -23.37
C PRO A 121 -19.45 25.99 -22.63
N ALA A 122 -19.02 26.25 -21.41
CA ALA A 122 -18.58 25.23 -20.45
C ALA A 122 -19.77 24.75 -19.61
N ALA A 123 -20.73 24.04 -20.22
CA ALA A 123 -21.86 23.45 -19.49
C ALA A 123 -22.62 22.42 -20.32
N ALA A 124 -22.09 21.21 -20.53
CA ALA A 124 -22.90 20.09 -21.04
C ALA A 124 -22.24 18.71 -20.83
N ALA A 125 -21.84 18.37 -19.59
CA ALA A 125 -21.56 16.97 -19.22
C ALA A 125 -21.76 16.64 -17.72
N ALA A 126 -22.30 17.57 -16.92
CA ALA A 126 -22.59 17.36 -15.50
C ALA A 126 -24.09 17.10 -15.21
N ALA A 127 -24.95 17.15 -16.22
CA ALA A 127 -26.40 17.04 -16.06
C ALA A 127 -26.90 15.62 -16.36
N ALA A 128 -26.50 14.64 -15.55
CA ALA A 128 -27.19 13.34 -15.46
C ALA A 128 -27.01 12.65 -14.09
N ALA A 129 -26.68 13.41 -13.03
CA ALA A 129 -26.80 12.98 -11.64
C ALA A 129 -28.15 13.48 -11.08
N GLY A 130 -29.24 13.12 -11.76
CA GLY A 130 -30.59 13.55 -11.43
C GLY A 130 -31.32 12.53 -10.57
N ASN A 131 -31.66 12.97 -9.35
CA ASN A 131 -32.89 12.70 -8.63
C ASN A 131 -33.10 11.32 -8.00
N GLY A 132 -32.67 11.21 -6.74
CA GLY A 132 -33.11 10.16 -5.82
C GLY A 132 -32.64 10.33 -4.37
N GLY A 133 -31.59 11.12 -4.10
CA GLY A 133 -31.10 11.39 -2.75
C GLY A 133 -31.81 12.58 -2.12
N GLY A 134 -32.39 12.40 -0.93
CA GLY A 134 -33.01 13.47 -0.16
C GLY A 134 -32.07 14.65 0.12
N ALA A 135 -32.63 15.76 0.59
CA ALA A 135 -31.98 17.06 0.79
C ALA A 135 -30.73 17.11 1.71
N ASN A 136 -30.22 15.97 2.14
CA ASN A 136 -28.99 15.85 2.92
C ASN A 136 -27.92 15.27 2.00
N GLY A 137 -26.89 16.06 1.69
CA GLY A 137 -25.71 15.58 0.97
C GLY A 137 -25.04 14.36 1.63
N PRO A 138 -24.02 13.78 1.00
CA PRO A 138 -23.27 12.67 1.60
C PRO A 138 -22.75 13.05 3.00
N ALA A 139 -22.71 12.07 3.90
CA ALA A 139 -22.20 12.29 5.24
C ALA A 139 -20.70 12.66 5.22
N PRO A 140 -20.23 13.51 6.16
CA PRO A 140 -18.80 13.75 6.36
C PRO A 140 -18.05 12.43 6.60
N VAL A 141 -16.83 12.35 6.08
CA VAL A 141 -15.98 11.15 6.15
C VAL A 141 -14.82 11.41 7.08
N GLU A 142 -14.56 10.50 8.01
CA GLU A 142 -13.37 10.59 8.86
C GLU A 142 -12.08 10.34 8.06
N LEU A 143 -10.99 11.01 8.46
CA LEU A 143 -9.63 10.67 8.05
C LEU A 143 -8.98 9.83 9.15
N ASN A 144 -9.01 8.51 8.98
CA ASN A 144 -8.54 7.56 9.99
C ASN A 144 -7.11 7.09 9.70
N PRO A 145 -6.38 6.57 10.70
CA PRO A 145 -5.02 6.11 10.49
C PRO A 145 -4.93 4.67 9.98
N SER A 146 -3.79 4.34 9.36
CA SER A 146 -3.34 2.97 9.12
C SER A 146 -2.25 2.55 10.11
N VAL A 147 -2.33 1.32 10.61
CA VAL A 147 -1.30 0.60 11.36
C VAL A 147 -0.57 -0.30 10.37
N MET A 148 0.73 -0.08 10.23
CA MET A 148 1.60 -0.86 9.36
C MET A 148 2.18 -2.04 10.14
N ILE A 149 2.09 -3.25 9.59
CA ILE A 149 2.70 -4.45 10.19
C ILE A 149 3.61 -5.04 9.14
N LEU A 150 4.91 -4.76 9.22
CA LEU A 150 5.89 -5.08 8.20
C LEU A 150 6.68 -6.35 8.50
N GLY A 151 6.80 -6.73 9.76
CA GLY A 151 7.63 -7.87 10.10
C GLY A 151 7.40 -8.35 11.51
N GLN A 152 8.10 -9.43 11.85
CA GLN A 152 7.98 -10.11 13.13
C GLN A 152 8.13 -9.15 14.31
N PHE A 153 9.01 -8.16 14.17
CA PHE A 153 9.24 -7.12 15.17
C PHE A 153 8.00 -6.28 15.49
N ASP A 154 6.98 -6.25 14.61
CA ASP A 154 5.76 -5.49 14.84
C ASP A 154 4.68 -6.25 15.62
N TRP A 155 4.54 -7.56 15.35
CA TRP A 155 3.45 -8.36 15.93
C TRP A 155 3.88 -9.24 17.10
N VAL A 156 5.18 -9.56 17.23
CA VAL A 156 5.66 -10.36 18.36
C VAL A 156 5.62 -9.51 19.64
N PRO A 157 5.03 -10.02 20.74
CA PRO A 157 5.02 -9.29 21.99
C PRO A 157 6.40 -9.00 22.55
N TYR A 158 6.58 -7.84 23.17
CA TYR A 158 7.82 -7.49 23.88
C TYR A 158 8.06 -8.37 25.11
N GLN A 159 6.99 -8.92 25.68
CA GLN A 159 6.99 -9.66 26.94
C GLN A 159 6.40 -11.06 26.79
N SER A 160 6.94 -12.01 27.55
CA SER A 160 6.53 -13.42 27.52
C SER A 160 5.33 -13.73 28.44
N SER A 161 4.92 -12.79 29.29
CA SER A 161 3.78 -12.91 30.20
C SER A 161 2.80 -11.74 30.05
N PRO A 162 1.50 -11.96 30.38
CA PRO A 162 0.49 -10.90 30.32
C PRO A 162 0.77 -9.71 31.27
N PRO A 163 0.25 -8.50 30.95
CA PRO A 163 -0.50 -8.16 29.73
C PRO A 163 0.43 -8.22 28.52
N TYR A 164 0.02 -8.77 27.37
CA TYR A 164 0.88 -8.78 26.19
C TYR A 164 0.79 -7.44 25.45
N THR A 165 1.94 -6.88 25.05
CA THR A 165 2.02 -5.67 24.22
C THR A 165 3.05 -5.88 23.12
N SER A 166 2.84 -5.25 21.98
CA SER A 166 3.72 -5.28 20.80
C SER A 166 3.75 -3.89 20.15
N ARG A 167 4.59 -3.67 19.13
CA ARG A 167 4.56 -2.41 18.37
C ARG A 167 3.18 -2.18 17.76
N CYS A 168 2.52 -3.25 17.29
CA CYS A 168 1.18 -3.15 16.74
C CYS A 168 0.17 -2.58 17.74
N THR A 169 0.17 -3.05 19.01
CA THR A 169 -0.72 -2.47 20.02
C THR A 169 -0.38 -1.02 20.35
N ASP A 170 0.91 -0.67 20.38
CA ASP A 170 1.35 0.72 20.59
C ASP A 170 0.88 1.63 19.45
N MET A 171 0.92 1.14 18.21
CA MET A 171 0.45 1.86 17.02
C MET A 171 -1.07 2.08 17.06
N VAL A 172 -1.85 1.10 17.54
CA VAL A 172 -3.30 1.27 17.76
C VAL A 172 -3.56 2.42 18.75
N ASP A 173 -2.85 2.44 19.88
CA ASP A 173 -3.00 3.48 20.90
C ASP A 173 -2.59 4.87 20.42
N ARG A 174 -1.52 4.95 19.62
CA ARG A 174 -1.08 6.19 19.00
C ARG A 174 -2.10 6.66 17.95
N GLY A 175 -2.58 5.75 17.11
CA GLY A 175 -3.59 6.01 16.08
C GLY A 175 -4.89 6.56 16.69
N LYS A 176 -5.42 5.88 17.72
CA LYS A 176 -6.62 6.35 18.44
C LYS A 176 -6.43 7.76 18.99
N ARG A 177 -5.33 7.99 19.70
CA ARG A 177 -5.03 9.27 20.35
C ARG A 177 -4.81 10.38 19.33
N ALA A 178 -4.07 10.12 18.26
CA ALA A 178 -3.70 11.13 17.27
C ALA A 178 -4.85 11.48 16.33
N ALA A 179 -5.63 10.50 15.87
CA ALA A 179 -6.70 10.77 14.92
C ALA A 179 -8.05 11.11 15.60
N GLY A 180 -8.30 10.61 16.81
CA GLY A 180 -9.58 10.79 17.50
C GLY A 180 -10.78 10.17 16.78
N GLY A 181 -10.54 9.30 15.79
CA GLY A 181 -11.57 8.68 14.97
C GLY A 181 -12.19 7.43 15.59
N THR A 182 -13.15 6.86 14.86
CA THR A 182 -13.90 5.65 15.24
C THR A 182 -13.45 4.41 14.47
N ARG A 183 -12.44 4.52 13.60
CA ARG A 183 -11.95 3.41 12.78
C ARG A 183 -10.43 3.39 12.72
N ILE A 184 -9.88 2.24 12.40
CA ILE A 184 -8.46 2.05 12.15
C ILE A 184 -8.28 1.03 11.02
N ASN A 185 -7.29 1.29 10.16
CA ASN A 185 -6.92 0.36 9.10
C ASN A 185 -5.66 -0.41 9.50
N PHE A 186 -5.60 -1.69 9.18
CA PHE A 186 -4.43 -2.53 9.39
C PHE A 186 -3.88 -2.94 8.03
N VAL A 187 -2.58 -2.77 7.84
CA VAL A 187 -1.87 -3.11 6.61
C VAL A 187 -0.84 -4.21 6.92
N PRO A 188 -1.28 -5.46 7.15
CA PRO A 188 -0.36 -6.56 7.31
C PRO A 188 0.37 -6.81 5.99
N THR A 189 1.69 -6.71 6.04
CA THR A 189 2.57 -6.84 4.88
C THR A 189 3.39 -8.11 5.04
N HIS A 190 3.27 -8.98 4.06
CA HIS A 190 4.20 -10.09 3.86
C HIS A 190 4.94 -9.88 2.56
N TYR A 191 5.81 -10.83 2.24
CA TYR A 191 6.72 -10.68 1.12
C TYR A 191 6.74 -11.92 0.25
N TRP A 192 7.15 -11.74 -0.99
CA TRP A 192 7.37 -12.82 -1.94
C TRP A 192 8.82 -12.84 -2.40
N ARG A 193 9.29 -13.99 -2.89
CA ARG A 193 10.61 -14.15 -3.49
C ARG A 193 10.50 -14.52 -4.96
N ASP A 194 11.34 -13.88 -5.75
CA ASP A 194 11.67 -14.22 -7.13
C ASP A 194 13.04 -14.91 -7.20
N VAL A 195 13.09 -16.22 -7.04
CA VAL A 195 14.37 -16.95 -7.06
C VAL A 195 14.94 -17.03 -8.48
N ASN A 196 14.08 -17.04 -9.49
CA ASN A 196 14.47 -17.19 -10.89
C ASN A 196 14.44 -15.87 -11.71
N SER A 197 14.10 -14.74 -11.07
CA SER A 197 14.03 -13.40 -11.69
C SER A 197 13.04 -13.29 -12.85
N ASN A 198 11.93 -14.03 -12.81
CA ASN A 198 10.92 -14.02 -13.87
C ASN A 198 9.76 -13.03 -13.61
N GLY A 199 9.76 -12.34 -12.47
CA GLY A 199 8.72 -11.42 -12.01
C GLY A 199 7.54 -12.07 -11.29
N GLY A 200 7.60 -13.38 -11.02
CA GLY A 200 6.54 -14.18 -10.41
C GLY A 200 6.91 -14.72 -9.03
N VAL A 201 5.90 -15.20 -8.29
CA VAL A 201 6.08 -15.72 -6.94
C VAL A 201 6.67 -17.14 -6.99
N ASP A 202 7.83 -17.36 -6.37
CA ASP A 202 8.38 -18.70 -6.14
C ASP A 202 8.09 -19.20 -4.71
N SER A 203 8.16 -18.31 -3.73
CA SER A 203 7.78 -18.58 -2.33
C SER A 203 7.34 -17.30 -1.60
N TYR A 204 6.68 -17.48 -0.46
CA TYR A 204 6.32 -16.40 0.46
C TYR A 204 7.26 -16.37 1.68
N CYS A 205 7.52 -15.17 2.20
CA CYS A 205 8.31 -14.94 3.40
C CYS A 205 7.77 -13.79 4.24
N TYR A 206 8.28 -13.66 5.46
CA TYR A 206 8.09 -12.50 6.32
C TYR A 206 9.44 -11.89 6.72
N MET A 207 9.47 -10.61 7.08
CA MET A 207 10.69 -10.01 7.63
C MET A 207 10.85 -10.36 9.10
N ASP A 208 12.00 -10.90 9.48
CA ASP A 208 12.37 -11.07 10.88
C ASP A 208 12.87 -9.76 11.51
N SER A 209 13.38 -9.82 12.75
CA SER A 209 13.93 -8.64 13.45
C SER A 209 15.22 -8.08 12.82
N ASN A 210 15.89 -8.83 11.94
CA ASN A 210 17.07 -8.39 11.19
C ASN A 210 16.72 -7.84 9.81
N MET A 211 15.42 -7.76 9.48
CA MET A 211 14.92 -7.45 8.13
C MET A 211 15.33 -8.50 7.09
N ASP A 212 15.59 -9.73 7.53
CA ASP A 212 15.77 -10.86 6.63
C ASP A 212 14.39 -11.41 6.26
N CYS A 213 14.15 -11.59 4.97
CA CYS A 213 12.98 -12.30 4.47
C CYS A 213 13.16 -13.78 4.82
N ILE A 214 12.33 -14.33 5.71
CA ILE A 214 12.37 -15.72 6.20
C ILE A 214 11.16 -16.49 5.67
N ASP A 215 11.39 -17.70 5.13
CA ASP A 215 10.32 -18.54 4.61
C ASP A 215 9.30 -18.90 5.70
N PHE A 216 8.03 -18.92 5.31
CA PHE A 216 6.96 -19.31 6.24
C PHE A 216 7.06 -20.78 6.65
N ARG A 217 6.73 -21.02 7.91
CA ARG A 217 6.43 -22.34 8.50
C ARG A 217 5.13 -22.23 9.28
N GLU A 218 4.52 -23.36 9.62
CA GLU A 218 3.30 -23.37 10.44
C GLU A 218 3.48 -22.59 11.76
N ALA A 219 4.63 -22.72 12.40
CA ALA A 219 4.95 -21.99 13.64
C ALA A 219 5.00 -20.47 13.45
N SER A 220 5.55 -19.96 12.35
CA SER A 220 5.57 -18.51 12.08
C SER A 220 4.18 -17.99 11.70
N ILE A 221 3.38 -18.77 10.98
CA ILE A 221 1.98 -18.43 10.67
C ILE A 221 1.15 -18.35 11.96
N ALA A 222 1.34 -19.31 12.88
CA ALA A 222 0.68 -19.29 14.19
C ALA A 222 1.12 -18.09 15.04
N SER A 223 2.42 -17.74 15.03
CA SER A 223 2.96 -16.56 15.70
C SER A 223 2.36 -15.26 15.14
N PHE A 224 2.29 -15.14 13.82
CA PHE A 224 1.65 -14.00 13.14
C PHE A 224 0.17 -13.88 13.51
N ARG A 225 -0.61 -14.97 13.42
CA ARG A 225 -2.01 -15.01 13.88
C ARG A 225 -2.14 -14.51 15.32
N PHE A 226 -1.31 -15.01 16.24
CA PHE A 226 -1.37 -14.61 17.64
C PHE A 226 -1.07 -13.11 17.83
N GLY A 227 -0.02 -12.59 17.19
CA GLY A 227 0.33 -11.18 17.26
C GLY A 227 -0.76 -10.27 16.69
N MET A 228 -1.38 -10.66 15.58
CA MET A 228 -2.52 -9.93 15.01
C MET A 228 -3.75 -9.96 15.93
N GLU A 229 -4.01 -11.09 16.61
CA GLU A 229 -5.13 -11.20 17.56
C GLU A 229 -4.97 -10.18 18.70
N LEU A 230 -3.77 -10.03 19.25
CA LEU A 230 -3.49 -9.02 20.28
C LEU A 230 -3.77 -7.60 19.78
N CYS A 231 -3.33 -7.31 18.55
CA CYS A 231 -3.51 -6.00 17.95
C CYS A 231 -4.99 -5.66 17.70
N PHE A 232 -5.76 -6.62 17.18
CA PHE A 232 -7.20 -6.46 16.99
C PHE A 232 -7.96 -6.34 18.31
N ARG A 233 -7.60 -7.13 19.33
CA ARG A 233 -8.20 -7.00 20.68
C ARG A 233 -8.01 -5.59 21.21
N ARG A 234 -6.81 -5.03 21.08
CA ARG A 234 -6.53 -3.66 21.52
C ARG A 234 -7.40 -2.63 20.79
N ALA A 235 -7.55 -2.75 19.46
CA ALA A 235 -8.42 -1.83 18.71
C ALA A 235 -9.91 -1.97 19.08
N ILE A 236 -10.36 -3.19 19.33
CA ILE A 236 -11.73 -3.48 19.77
C ILE A 236 -11.99 -2.90 21.18
N GLU A 237 -11.05 -3.03 22.11
CA GLU A 237 -11.13 -2.42 23.44
C GLU A 237 -11.28 -0.88 23.38
N GLU A 238 -10.66 -0.25 22.38
CA GLU A 238 -10.76 1.19 22.07
C GLU A 238 -12.02 1.57 21.27
N GLY A 239 -12.90 0.59 20.99
CA GLY A 239 -14.16 0.77 20.26
C GLY A 239 -13.96 1.15 18.78
N LEU A 240 -12.87 0.71 18.16
CA LEU A 240 -12.53 1.06 16.78
C LEU A 240 -13.08 0.04 15.78
N GLY A 241 -13.82 0.51 14.78
CA GLY A 241 -14.09 -0.27 13.57
C GLY A 241 -12.79 -0.66 12.85
N ILE A 242 -12.76 -1.84 12.24
CA ILE A 242 -11.53 -2.45 11.72
C ILE A 242 -11.59 -2.52 10.20
N SER A 243 -10.65 -1.86 9.52
CA SER A 243 -10.34 -2.09 8.11
C SER A 243 -9.05 -2.89 7.99
N ILE A 244 -8.96 -3.79 7.02
CA ILE A 244 -7.78 -4.62 6.76
C ILE A 244 -7.46 -4.56 5.27
N VAL A 245 -6.22 -4.20 4.94
CA VAL A 245 -5.71 -4.10 3.56
C VAL A 245 -4.38 -4.85 3.48
N PRO A 246 -4.39 -6.16 3.22
CA PRO A 246 -3.18 -6.98 3.27
C PRO A 246 -2.26 -6.75 2.05
N HIS A 247 -0.98 -6.51 2.29
CA HIS A 247 0.02 -6.26 1.26
C HIS A 247 0.94 -7.46 1.06
N LEU A 248 1.50 -7.55 -0.16
CA LEU A 248 2.52 -8.53 -0.53
C LEU A 248 3.64 -7.82 -1.30
N ASP A 249 4.73 -7.49 -0.61
CA ASP A 249 5.85 -6.72 -1.17
C ASP A 249 7.01 -7.62 -1.62
N ASP A 250 7.94 -7.07 -2.40
CA ASP A 250 9.15 -7.81 -2.80
C ASP A 250 10.06 -8.03 -1.59
N GLY A 251 10.25 -9.30 -1.21
CA GLY A 251 11.20 -9.71 -0.17
C GLY A 251 12.60 -9.97 -0.72
N GLY A 252 12.74 -9.95 -2.05
CA GLY A 252 14.02 -9.93 -2.75
C GLY A 252 14.62 -8.53 -2.80
N ARG A 253 15.66 -8.40 -3.63
CA ARG A 253 16.34 -7.12 -3.88
C ARG A 253 16.00 -6.56 -5.27
N THR A 254 14.87 -6.98 -5.86
CA THR A 254 14.48 -6.55 -7.20
C THR A 254 13.77 -5.20 -7.20
N ALA A 255 13.22 -4.81 -6.04
CA ALA A 255 12.34 -3.66 -5.85
C ALA A 255 11.14 -3.71 -6.80
N ALA A 256 10.67 -4.94 -7.09
CA ALA A 256 9.48 -5.16 -7.89
C ALA A 256 8.24 -4.68 -7.13
N TRP A 257 7.37 -3.98 -7.84
CA TRP A 257 6.19 -3.38 -7.24
C TRP A 257 5.02 -4.35 -7.24
N ARG A 258 4.35 -4.49 -6.09
CA ARG A 258 3.23 -5.42 -5.87
C ARG A 258 2.06 -5.26 -6.85
N ASN A 259 1.84 -4.06 -7.39
CA ASN A 259 0.77 -3.79 -8.35
C ASN A 259 0.88 -4.61 -9.63
N GLY A 260 2.11 -4.92 -10.06
CA GLY A 260 2.37 -5.75 -11.23
C GLY A 260 2.50 -7.24 -10.93
N LEU A 261 2.33 -7.66 -9.67
CA LEU A 261 2.51 -9.05 -9.27
C LEU A 261 1.32 -9.91 -9.73
N VAL A 262 1.62 -11.02 -10.43
CA VAL A 262 0.61 -11.97 -10.93
C VAL A 262 0.82 -13.30 -10.24
N PHE A 263 -0.16 -13.72 -9.45
CA PHE A 263 -0.21 -15.01 -8.76
C PHE A 263 -1.67 -15.40 -8.49
N ASP A 264 -1.94 -16.70 -8.44
CA ASP A 264 -3.22 -17.22 -7.96
C ASP A 264 -3.19 -17.23 -6.41
N PRO A 265 -4.14 -16.55 -5.72
CA PRO A 265 -4.10 -16.44 -4.27
C PRO A 265 -4.32 -17.78 -3.53
N LYS A 266 -4.84 -18.81 -4.21
CA LYS A 266 -5.10 -20.16 -3.70
C LYS A 266 -4.00 -21.16 -4.12
N GLN A 267 -3.20 -20.84 -5.13
CA GLN A 267 -2.06 -21.66 -5.53
C GLN A 267 -0.94 -21.60 -4.48
N LYS A 268 -0.27 -22.74 -4.27
CA LYS A 268 0.87 -22.86 -3.37
C LYS A 268 2.19 -22.53 -4.07
N TYR A 269 2.97 -21.66 -3.43
CA TYR A 269 4.31 -21.25 -3.82
C TYR A 269 5.22 -21.44 -2.60
N GLY A 270 6.28 -22.24 -2.72
CA GLY A 270 7.11 -22.63 -1.58
C GLY A 270 6.36 -23.40 -0.48
N GLY A 271 5.29 -24.12 -0.83
CA GLY A 271 4.51 -24.97 0.09
C GLY A 271 3.27 -24.33 0.71
N PHE A 272 3.08 -23.02 0.57
CA PHE A 272 1.92 -22.30 1.08
C PHE A 272 1.31 -21.37 0.02
N SER A 273 0.02 -21.09 0.12
CA SER A 273 -0.69 -20.08 -0.68
C SER A 273 -0.73 -18.73 0.03
N TYR A 274 -1.03 -17.66 -0.71
CA TYR A 274 -1.28 -16.33 -0.14
C TYR A 274 -2.43 -16.36 0.87
N GLN A 275 -3.49 -17.11 0.56
CA GLN A 275 -4.60 -17.35 1.48
C GLN A 275 -4.13 -17.98 2.79
N GLU A 276 -3.22 -18.97 2.75
CA GLU A 276 -2.72 -19.66 3.95
C GLU A 276 -1.75 -18.81 4.79
N VAL A 277 -0.86 -18.03 4.17
CA VAL A 277 0.15 -17.26 4.92
C VAL A 277 -0.35 -15.91 5.42
N LEU A 278 -1.34 -15.30 4.75
CA LEU A 278 -1.79 -13.95 5.07
C LEU A 278 -3.29 -13.86 5.40
N LEU A 279 -4.18 -14.24 4.48
CA LEU A 279 -5.62 -14.01 4.69
C LEU A 279 -6.20 -14.83 5.85
N ASN A 280 -5.98 -16.15 5.86
CA ASN A 280 -6.49 -17.04 6.89
C ASN A 280 -6.03 -16.67 8.31
N PRO A 281 -4.72 -16.48 8.60
CA PRO A 281 -4.28 -16.13 9.95
C PRO A 281 -4.82 -14.78 10.41
N VAL A 282 -4.92 -13.78 9.52
CA VAL A 282 -5.50 -12.47 9.85
C VAL A 282 -6.99 -12.60 10.20
N VAL A 283 -7.75 -13.36 9.41
CA VAL A 283 -9.20 -13.54 9.64
C VAL A 283 -9.46 -14.37 10.90
N ASP A 284 -8.67 -15.40 11.17
CA ASP A 284 -8.78 -16.18 12.40
C ASP A 284 -8.41 -15.37 13.64
N ALA A 285 -7.41 -14.50 13.54
CA ALA A 285 -7.03 -13.57 14.58
C ALA A 285 -8.18 -12.58 14.88
N LEU A 286 -8.77 -12.00 13.84
CA LEU A 286 -9.91 -11.09 13.98
C LEU A 286 -11.12 -11.80 14.57
N ALA A 287 -11.42 -13.03 14.13
CA ALA A 287 -12.51 -13.84 14.66
C ALA A 287 -12.39 -14.07 16.17
N ALA A 288 -11.18 -14.43 16.62
CA ALA A 288 -10.88 -14.64 18.04
C ALA A 288 -10.98 -13.32 18.84
N ALA A 289 -10.45 -12.21 18.29
CA ALA A 289 -10.53 -10.90 18.93
C ALA A 289 -11.97 -10.40 19.07
N LEU A 290 -12.80 -10.54 18.02
CA LEU A 290 -14.21 -10.17 18.06
C LEU A 290 -15.00 -11.02 19.05
N ALA A 291 -14.76 -12.34 19.09
CA ALA A 291 -15.41 -13.24 20.06
C ALA A 291 -15.02 -12.91 21.51
N ALA A 292 -13.78 -12.46 21.73
CA ALA A 292 -13.29 -12.02 23.04
C ALA A 292 -13.60 -10.54 23.36
N LYS A 293 -14.38 -9.86 22.51
CA LYS A 293 -14.72 -8.44 22.70
C LYS A 293 -15.33 -8.22 24.08
N PRO A 294 -14.89 -7.18 24.83
CA PRO A 294 -15.52 -6.85 26.11
C PRO A 294 -17.03 -6.57 25.99
N ALA A 295 -17.77 -6.86 27.05
CA ALA A 295 -19.23 -6.70 27.07
C ALA A 295 -19.69 -5.24 26.89
N TRP A 296 -18.85 -4.26 27.23
CA TRP A 296 -19.15 -2.83 27.13
C TRP A 296 -18.87 -2.22 25.75
N VAL A 297 -18.24 -2.97 24.84
CA VAL A 297 -18.00 -2.51 23.47
C VAL A 297 -19.18 -2.99 22.63
N ASP A 298 -19.76 -2.18 21.76
CA ASP A 298 -20.80 -2.62 20.84
C ASP A 298 -20.21 -3.49 19.70
N PRO A 299 -21.03 -4.23 18.93
CA PRO A 299 -20.58 -4.80 17.66
C PRO A 299 -19.98 -3.72 16.74
N LEU A 300 -18.81 -3.99 16.19
CA LEU A 300 -18.03 -3.02 15.41
C LEU A 300 -18.05 -3.37 13.91
N PRO A 301 -18.05 -2.38 13.01
CA PRO A 301 -17.94 -2.64 11.58
C PRO A 301 -16.55 -3.16 11.20
N VAL A 302 -16.53 -4.06 10.22
CA VAL A 302 -15.33 -4.73 9.72
C VAL A 302 -15.30 -4.64 8.20
N TRP A 303 -14.17 -4.20 7.64
CA TRP A 303 -13.90 -4.19 6.21
C TRP A 303 -12.65 -5.01 5.91
N ILE A 304 -12.77 -6.05 5.11
CA ILE A 304 -11.65 -6.92 4.75
C ILE A 304 -11.41 -6.82 3.25
N ALA A 305 -10.30 -6.19 2.84
CA ALA A 305 -9.85 -6.28 1.47
C ALA A 305 -9.09 -7.61 1.29
N LEU A 306 -9.33 -8.29 0.18
CA LEU A 306 -8.65 -9.54 -0.14
C LEU A 306 -7.19 -9.35 -0.57
N GLN A 307 -6.78 -8.11 -0.85
CA GLN A 307 -5.43 -7.68 -1.22
C GLN A 307 -5.36 -6.13 -1.16
N GLY A 308 -4.16 -5.55 -1.09
CA GLY A 308 -3.90 -4.11 -1.21
C GLY A 308 -2.88 -3.74 -2.29
N GLU A 309 -3.33 -2.95 -3.27
CA GLU A 309 -2.57 -2.47 -4.42
C GLU A 309 -1.94 -3.56 -5.30
N MET A 310 -2.57 -4.72 -5.39
CA MET A 310 -2.14 -5.84 -6.24
C MET A 310 -3.09 -6.00 -7.43
N SER A 311 -3.17 -4.96 -8.28
CA SER A 311 -4.16 -4.93 -9.36
C SER A 311 -4.04 -6.10 -10.33
N ALA A 312 -2.81 -6.44 -10.73
CA ALA A 312 -2.57 -7.47 -11.73
C ALA A 312 -3.11 -8.85 -11.32
N THR A 313 -2.83 -9.32 -10.10
CA THR A 313 -3.37 -10.62 -9.61
C THR A 313 -4.89 -10.66 -9.64
N VAL A 314 -5.60 -9.59 -9.22
CA VAL A 314 -7.07 -9.57 -9.25
C VAL A 314 -7.62 -9.62 -10.68
N LEU A 315 -6.99 -8.89 -11.61
CA LEU A 315 -7.40 -8.91 -13.02
C LEU A 315 -7.14 -10.27 -13.69
N ARG A 316 -6.15 -11.03 -13.24
CA ARG A 316 -5.76 -12.33 -13.81
C ARG A 316 -6.45 -13.53 -13.18
N TYR A 317 -6.84 -13.43 -11.91
CA TYR A 317 -7.48 -14.49 -11.13
C TYR A 317 -8.83 -14.06 -10.52
N PRO A 318 -9.73 -13.41 -11.27
CA PRO A 318 -10.97 -12.88 -10.70
C PRO A 318 -11.90 -13.97 -10.16
N ARG A 319 -11.80 -15.21 -10.64
CA ARG A 319 -12.62 -16.35 -10.17
C ARG A 319 -12.22 -16.73 -8.75
N GLU A 320 -10.93 -16.86 -8.52
CA GLU A 320 -10.33 -17.21 -7.24
C GLU A 320 -10.64 -16.13 -6.20
N TYR A 321 -10.50 -14.84 -6.56
CA TYR A 321 -10.94 -13.74 -5.68
C TYR A 321 -12.46 -13.75 -5.43
N THR A 322 -13.29 -14.14 -6.41
CA THR A 322 -14.75 -14.25 -6.23
C THR A 322 -15.11 -15.34 -5.21
N GLU A 323 -14.39 -16.46 -5.23
CA GLU A 323 -14.54 -17.53 -4.22
C GLU A 323 -14.12 -17.02 -2.84
N LEU A 324 -12.98 -16.34 -2.75
CA LEU A 324 -12.45 -15.80 -1.51
C LEU A 324 -13.40 -14.83 -0.80
N VAL A 325 -14.25 -14.07 -1.53
CA VAL A 325 -15.24 -13.17 -0.89
C VAL A 325 -16.12 -13.90 0.12
N ASP A 326 -16.63 -15.09 -0.24
CA ASP A 326 -17.50 -15.85 0.66
C ASP A 326 -16.69 -16.68 1.65
N GLU A 327 -15.59 -17.29 1.22
CA GLU A 327 -14.73 -18.10 2.09
C GLU A 327 -14.21 -17.28 3.27
N ILE A 328 -13.75 -16.05 3.04
CA ILE A 328 -13.23 -15.17 4.10
C ILE A 328 -14.34 -14.73 5.05
N ARG A 329 -15.52 -14.37 4.53
CA ARG A 329 -16.67 -14.01 5.37
C ARG A 329 -17.11 -15.19 6.25
N GLU A 330 -17.29 -16.36 5.66
CA GLU A 330 -17.71 -17.55 6.42
C GLU A 330 -16.63 -18.04 7.39
N ARG A 331 -15.34 -17.90 7.04
CA ARG A 331 -14.23 -18.19 7.95
C ARG A 331 -14.28 -17.30 9.19
N LEU A 332 -14.48 -15.99 9.02
CA LEU A 332 -14.62 -15.04 10.15
C LEU A 332 -15.76 -15.46 11.07
N LEU A 333 -16.97 -15.60 10.52
CA LEU A 333 -18.18 -15.85 11.29
C LEU A 333 -18.16 -17.22 11.96
N SER A 334 -17.67 -18.25 11.27
CA SER A 334 -17.48 -19.58 11.84
C SER A 334 -16.37 -19.60 12.90
N GLY A 335 -15.30 -18.82 12.69
CA GLY A 335 -14.22 -18.62 13.65
C GLY A 335 -14.73 -18.00 14.94
N MET A 336 -15.60 -16.98 14.85
CA MET A 336 -16.22 -16.35 16.01
C MET A 336 -17.06 -17.36 16.80
N LYS A 337 -17.87 -18.18 16.12
CA LYS A 337 -18.65 -19.26 16.76
C LYS A 337 -17.75 -20.25 17.50
N ARG A 338 -16.68 -20.72 16.85
CA ARG A 338 -15.70 -21.63 17.47
C ARG A 338 -14.99 -21.00 18.68
N ALA A 339 -14.79 -19.68 18.65
CA ALA A 339 -14.21 -18.92 19.75
C ALA A 339 -15.23 -18.54 20.85
N GLY A 340 -16.49 -19.00 20.75
CA GLY A 340 -17.50 -18.84 21.80
C GLY A 340 -18.41 -17.61 21.67
N ALA A 341 -18.39 -16.91 20.53
CA ALA A 341 -19.35 -15.83 20.29
C ALA A 341 -20.79 -16.36 20.22
N SER A 342 -21.75 -15.61 20.76
CA SER A 342 -23.16 -15.99 20.69
C SER A 342 -23.70 -15.93 19.26
N GLU A 343 -24.70 -16.76 18.96
CA GLU A 343 -25.37 -16.76 17.65
C GLU A 343 -25.98 -15.38 17.29
N SER A 344 -26.52 -14.66 18.28
CA SER A 344 -27.07 -13.31 18.06
C SER A 344 -25.99 -12.30 17.69
N TYR A 345 -24.81 -12.39 18.32
CA TYR A 345 -23.69 -11.52 17.99
C TYR A 345 -23.11 -11.85 16.61
N VAL A 346 -22.94 -13.14 16.29
CA VAL A 346 -22.47 -13.56 14.95
C VAL A 346 -23.44 -13.11 13.86
N LYS A 347 -24.76 -13.21 14.09
CA LYS A 347 -25.78 -12.68 13.17
C LYS A 347 -25.65 -11.16 12.97
N THR A 348 -25.43 -10.42 14.06
CA THR A 348 -25.23 -8.95 13.99
C THR A 348 -23.95 -8.62 13.24
N GLN A 349 -22.84 -9.29 13.56
CA GLN A 349 -21.54 -9.07 12.94
C GLN A 349 -21.56 -9.38 11.44
N ARG A 350 -22.35 -10.37 10.99
CA ARG A 350 -22.55 -10.65 9.56
C ARG A 350 -23.02 -9.42 8.78
N GLY A 351 -23.93 -8.62 9.34
CA GLY A 351 -24.42 -7.39 8.70
C GLY A 351 -23.47 -6.20 8.80
N LEU A 352 -22.45 -6.31 9.66
CA LEU A 352 -21.42 -5.28 9.88
C LEU A 352 -20.09 -5.62 9.19
N THR A 353 -19.99 -6.78 8.56
CA THR A 353 -18.76 -7.25 7.91
C THR A 353 -18.91 -7.13 6.40
N GLN A 354 -18.05 -6.32 5.80
CA GLN A 354 -17.94 -6.18 4.36
C GLN A 354 -16.63 -6.80 3.85
N VAL A 355 -16.69 -7.44 2.68
CA VAL A 355 -15.50 -7.99 1.99
C VAL A 355 -15.35 -7.33 0.61
N GLY A 356 -14.12 -6.95 0.27
CA GLY A 356 -13.82 -6.19 -0.93
C GLY A 356 -12.43 -6.46 -1.50
N VAL A 357 -12.03 -5.62 -2.45
CA VAL A 357 -10.71 -5.66 -3.09
C VAL A 357 -10.14 -4.24 -3.12
N SER A 358 -8.81 -4.08 -3.06
CA SER A 358 -8.17 -2.76 -3.04
C SER A 358 -7.11 -2.61 -4.11
N PHE A 359 -7.29 -1.71 -5.08
CA PHE A 359 -6.39 -1.54 -6.22
C PHE A 359 -5.39 -0.41 -6.00
N ASN A 360 -4.34 -0.37 -6.82
CA ASN A 360 -3.63 0.89 -7.01
C ASN A 360 -4.49 1.83 -7.87
N PHE A 361 -4.38 3.14 -7.67
CA PHE A 361 -5.14 4.11 -8.47
C PHE A 361 -4.76 4.15 -9.96
N ASN A 362 -3.58 3.66 -10.33
CA ASN A 362 -3.11 3.67 -11.71
C ASN A 362 -2.40 2.38 -12.10
N LYS A 363 -2.13 2.27 -13.40
CA LYS A 363 -1.44 1.15 -14.02
C LYS A 363 -2.07 -0.18 -13.64
N VAL A 364 -3.39 -0.25 -13.64
CA VAL A 364 -4.14 -1.43 -13.17
C VAL A 364 -3.79 -2.68 -13.99
N THR A 365 -3.37 -2.50 -15.25
CA THR A 365 -2.99 -3.57 -16.18
C THR A 365 -1.48 -3.87 -16.24
N GLN A 366 -0.65 -3.14 -15.51
CA GLN A 366 0.80 -3.35 -15.51
C GLN A 366 1.13 -4.73 -14.92
N VAL A 367 2.14 -5.41 -15.48
CA VAL A 367 2.67 -6.68 -14.98
C VAL A 367 4.18 -6.53 -14.79
N ASN A 368 4.75 -7.18 -13.77
CA ASN A 368 6.19 -7.23 -13.54
C ASN A 368 6.85 -8.15 -14.58
N THR A 369 7.92 -7.68 -15.23
CA THR A 369 8.62 -8.43 -16.30
C THR A 369 10.03 -8.87 -15.91
N GLY A 370 10.32 -9.03 -14.61
CA GLY A 370 11.62 -9.53 -14.12
C GLY A 370 12.83 -8.62 -14.32
N GLY A 371 12.63 -7.34 -14.69
CA GLY A 371 13.71 -6.42 -15.10
C GLY A 371 13.77 -5.13 -14.28
N GLY A 372 14.17 -5.22 -13.00
CA GLY A 372 14.53 -4.08 -12.14
C GLY A 372 13.43 -3.04 -11.86
N ALA A 373 13.70 -2.16 -10.89
CA ALA A 373 12.80 -1.10 -10.40
C ALA A 373 12.35 -0.03 -11.43
N GLY A 374 12.65 -0.20 -12.72
CA GLY A 374 12.80 0.90 -13.68
C GLY A 374 11.66 1.14 -14.67
N GLY A 375 10.67 0.27 -14.80
CA GLY A 375 9.65 0.43 -15.86
C GLY A 375 8.54 1.45 -15.55
N GLY A 376 8.36 1.81 -14.28
CA GLY A 376 7.06 2.28 -13.79
C GLY A 376 6.88 3.78 -13.59
N SER A 377 7.60 4.42 -12.68
CA SER A 377 6.92 5.37 -11.78
C SER A 377 7.10 6.87 -12.03
N ALA A 378 8.17 7.36 -12.68
CA ALA A 378 8.33 8.80 -12.90
C ALA A 378 8.06 9.25 -14.35
N ALA A 379 8.74 8.63 -15.33
CA ALA A 379 8.66 9.07 -16.72
C ALA A 379 7.28 8.79 -17.37
N SER A 380 6.61 7.69 -17.01
CA SER A 380 5.28 7.35 -17.56
C SER A 380 4.13 8.15 -16.92
N VAL A 381 4.28 8.47 -15.63
CA VAL A 381 3.37 9.36 -14.91
C VAL A 381 3.52 10.76 -15.50
N LEU A 382 4.73 11.34 -15.52
CA LEU A 382 4.94 12.66 -16.12
C LEU A 382 4.56 12.72 -17.62
N SER A 383 4.75 11.66 -18.40
CA SER A 383 4.34 11.63 -19.81
C SER A 383 2.83 11.49 -20.02
N ARG A 384 2.08 10.85 -19.11
CA ARG A 384 0.60 10.82 -19.15
C ARG A 384 -0.02 12.09 -18.55
N PHE A 385 0.57 12.67 -17.51
CA PHE A 385 0.06 13.87 -16.83
C PHE A 385 0.31 15.17 -17.60
N GLY A 386 1.30 15.23 -18.49
CA GLY A 386 1.46 16.33 -19.46
C GLY A 386 0.28 16.53 -20.42
N GLY A 387 -0.74 15.66 -20.39
CA GLY A 387 -1.95 15.75 -21.22
C GLY A 387 -3.28 15.87 -20.46
N PHE A 388 -3.28 15.95 -19.12
CA PHE A 388 -4.51 15.88 -18.31
C PHE A 388 -5.17 17.24 -17.99
N GLY A 389 -5.00 18.23 -18.87
CA GLY A 389 -5.91 19.38 -18.92
C GLY A 389 -7.11 19.07 -19.84
N PRO A 390 -8.32 19.58 -19.57
CA PRO A 390 -9.51 19.35 -20.41
C PRO A 390 -9.41 19.89 -21.86
N PHE A 391 -8.25 20.43 -22.25
CA PHE A 391 -7.96 20.96 -23.59
C PHE A 391 -6.71 20.34 -24.26
N GLY A 392 -5.96 19.44 -23.59
CA GLY A 392 -4.68 18.92 -24.10
C GLY A 392 -4.78 17.68 -24.99
N ALA A 393 -5.87 16.91 -24.90
CA ALA A 393 -6.03 15.64 -25.61
C ALA A 393 -6.24 15.77 -27.13
N ALA A 394 -6.41 16.99 -27.66
CA ALA A 394 -6.69 17.22 -29.07
C ALA A 394 -5.43 17.43 -29.95
N LEU A 395 -4.24 17.64 -29.38
CA LEU A 395 -3.05 18.07 -30.15
C LEU A 395 -1.87 17.10 -30.13
N THR A 396 -1.89 16.04 -29.32
CA THR A 396 -0.90 14.95 -29.37
C THR A 396 -1.48 13.69 -30.02
N GLY A 397 -2.10 13.87 -31.20
CA GLY A 397 -2.55 12.82 -32.12
C GLY A 397 -1.43 11.96 -32.72
N GLY A 398 -0.38 11.68 -31.94
CA GLY A 398 0.61 10.67 -32.23
C GLY A 398 0.00 9.29 -32.07
N ARG A 399 -0.46 8.73 -33.20
CA ARG A 399 -0.76 7.32 -33.48
C ARG A 399 0.47 6.40 -33.26
N GLY A 400 1.14 6.50 -32.12
CA GLY A 400 2.32 5.74 -31.76
C GLY A 400 2.01 4.69 -30.70
N LEU A 401 1.95 3.42 -31.10
CA LEU A 401 2.13 2.24 -30.25
C LEU A 401 1.26 2.18 -28.97
N ARG A 402 -0.04 2.51 -29.06
CA ARG A 402 -1.03 1.73 -28.29
C ARG A 402 -1.07 0.34 -28.94
N GLN A 403 -0.05 -0.46 -28.65
CA GLN A 403 -0.11 -1.89 -28.86
C GLN A 403 -1.32 -2.31 -28.04
N SER A 404 -2.44 -2.57 -28.72
CA SER A 404 -3.60 -3.17 -28.09
C SER A 404 -3.13 -4.55 -27.63
N SER A 405 -2.55 -4.64 -26.45
CA SER A 405 -2.76 -5.80 -25.61
C SER A 405 -4.25 -5.78 -25.30
N ARG A 406 -5.08 -6.16 -26.28
CA ARG A 406 -6.37 -6.78 -25.98
C ARG A 406 -6.06 -7.73 -24.84
N SER A 407 -6.71 -7.50 -23.70
CA SER A 407 -7.07 -8.39 -22.57
C SER A 407 -6.61 -9.86 -22.61
N ASN A 408 -5.44 -10.20 -23.15
CA ASN A 408 -5.00 -11.56 -23.41
C ASN A 408 -4.75 -12.16 -22.03
N GLY A 409 -5.75 -12.85 -21.51
CA GLY A 409 -5.81 -13.41 -20.17
C GLY A 409 -6.50 -12.55 -19.10
N ILE A 410 -7.39 -11.61 -19.42
CA ILE A 410 -8.35 -11.06 -18.45
C ILE A 410 -9.73 -11.63 -18.78
N ASP A 411 -10.29 -12.40 -17.85
CA ASP A 411 -11.66 -12.91 -17.95
C ASP A 411 -12.65 -11.82 -17.49
N LEU A 412 -13.15 -11.03 -18.45
CA LEU A 412 -14.04 -9.90 -18.14
C LEU A 412 -15.35 -10.34 -17.49
N GLY A 413 -15.88 -11.52 -17.86
CA GLY A 413 -17.11 -12.03 -17.26
C GLY A 413 -16.91 -12.40 -15.79
N ALA A 414 -15.80 -13.07 -15.48
CA ALA A 414 -15.44 -13.36 -14.10
C ALA A 414 -15.09 -12.10 -13.30
N LEU A 415 -14.39 -11.13 -13.91
CA LEU A 415 -14.06 -9.87 -13.26
C LEU A 415 -15.31 -9.05 -12.95
N GLN A 416 -16.26 -8.96 -13.88
CA GLN A 416 -17.55 -8.34 -13.62
C GLN A 416 -18.27 -9.06 -12.47
N THR A 417 -18.25 -10.40 -12.45
CA THR A 417 -18.84 -11.20 -11.36
C THR A 417 -18.20 -10.87 -10.00
N LEU A 418 -16.87 -10.70 -9.94
CA LEU A 418 -16.18 -10.26 -8.73
C LEU A 418 -16.68 -8.88 -8.26
N PHE A 419 -16.69 -7.89 -9.15
CA PHE A 419 -17.16 -6.54 -8.81
C PHE A 419 -18.64 -6.49 -8.42
N GLU A 420 -19.46 -7.43 -8.91
CA GLU A 420 -20.84 -7.60 -8.47
C GLU A 420 -20.95 -8.30 -7.11
N LYS A 421 -19.89 -8.92 -6.62
CA LYS A 421 -19.92 -9.70 -5.37
C LYS A 421 -19.33 -8.95 -4.18
N ILE A 422 -18.36 -8.08 -4.42
CA ILE A 422 -17.75 -7.25 -3.37
C ILE A 422 -18.73 -6.21 -2.81
N GLU A 423 -18.47 -5.79 -1.58
CA GLU A 423 -19.29 -4.81 -0.86
C GLU A 423 -18.62 -3.43 -0.80
N PHE A 424 -17.30 -3.38 -0.94
CA PHE A 424 -16.54 -2.15 -1.10
C PHE A 424 -15.37 -2.33 -2.08
N LEU A 425 -14.93 -1.20 -2.63
CA LEU A 425 -13.74 -1.07 -3.48
C LEU A 425 -12.76 -0.12 -2.80
N GLY A 426 -11.58 -0.62 -2.45
CA GLY A 426 -10.44 0.22 -2.07
C GLY A 426 -9.66 0.69 -3.30
N ILE A 427 -9.16 1.91 -3.26
CA ILE A 427 -8.06 2.36 -4.11
C ILE A 427 -7.04 3.11 -3.25
N SER A 428 -5.77 3.00 -3.58
CA SER A 428 -4.83 4.01 -3.10
C SER A 428 -5.14 5.38 -3.72
N ALA A 429 -4.69 6.45 -3.10
CA ALA A 429 -5.08 7.80 -3.46
C ALA A 429 -3.88 8.73 -3.44
N TYR A 430 -2.93 8.44 -4.32
CA TYR A 430 -1.70 9.21 -4.52
C TYR A 430 -1.60 9.80 -5.93
N ALA A 431 -2.72 10.18 -6.53
CA ALA A 431 -2.68 10.89 -7.79
C ALA A 431 -1.90 12.20 -7.64
N ALA A 432 -1.06 12.51 -8.64
CA ALA A 432 -0.29 13.73 -8.68
C ALA A 432 -1.21 14.97 -8.62
N LEU A 433 -0.75 15.98 -7.91
CA LEU A 433 -1.33 17.30 -7.84
C LEU A 433 -0.50 18.18 -8.78
N ASP A 434 -1.11 18.70 -9.85
CA ASP A 434 -0.39 19.43 -10.90
C ASP A 434 0.32 20.69 -10.38
N ASP A 435 -0.18 21.26 -9.28
CA ASP A 435 0.28 22.49 -8.65
C ASP A 435 0.10 22.43 -7.11
N PRO A 436 1.00 23.01 -6.30
CA PRO A 436 0.86 23.07 -4.83
C PRO A 436 -0.42 23.74 -4.33
N ASN A 437 -0.99 24.63 -5.13
CA ASN A 437 -2.28 25.28 -4.91
C ASN A 437 -3.44 24.59 -5.66
N PHE A 438 -3.33 23.28 -5.93
CA PHE A 438 -4.36 22.45 -6.55
C PHE A 438 -5.80 22.75 -6.07
N PRO A 439 -6.81 22.72 -6.95
CA PRO A 439 -8.19 22.83 -6.53
C PRO A 439 -8.60 21.59 -5.72
N ILE A 440 -9.50 21.75 -4.76
CA ILE A 440 -9.98 20.65 -3.89
C ILE A 440 -10.49 19.43 -4.67
N THR A 441 -11.05 19.65 -5.86
CA THR A 441 -11.55 18.60 -6.75
C THR A 441 -10.46 17.67 -7.27
N ALA A 442 -9.20 18.09 -7.27
CA ALA A 442 -8.05 17.26 -7.67
C ALA A 442 -7.84 16.07 -6.73
N LEU A 443 -8.40 16.08 -5.52
CA LEU A 443 -8.37 14.93 -4.61
C LEU A 443 -9.14 13.72 -5.16
N GLN A 444 -10.00 13.91 -6.18
CA GLN A 444 -10.65 12.80 -6.89
C GLN A 444 -9.81 12.21 -8.02
N ASN A 445 -8.65 12.78 -8.34
CA ASN A 445 -7.87 12.37 -9.51
C ASN A 445 -7.53 10.88 -9.47
N ALA A 446 -7.29 10.31 -8.29
CA ALA A 446 -7.06 8.87 -8.13
C ALA A 446 -8.25 8.03 -8.61
N ALA A 447 -9.47 8.41 -8.22
CA ALA A 447 -10.68 7.74 -8.68
C ALA A 447 -10.88 7.91 -10.20
N PHE A 448 -10.68 9.12 -10.73
CA PHE A 448 -10.78 9.35 -12.17
C PHE A 448 -9.78 8.51 -12.97
N THR A 449 -8.52 8.42 -12.51
CA THR A 449 -7.49 7.59 -13.14
C THR A 449 -7.89 6.13 -13.10
N PHE A 450 -8.24 5.60 -11.92
CA PHE A 450 -8.60 4.20 -11.76
C PHE A 450 -9.80 3.80 -12.64
N PHE A 451 -10.91 4.53 -12.53
CA PHE A 451 -12.12 4.20 -13.30
C PHE A 451 -11.93 4.42 -14.80
N GLY A 452 -11.14 5.42 -15.19
CA GLY A 452 -10.76 5.65 -16.57
C GLY A 452 -9.98 4.46 -17.14
N GLU A 453 -8.94 4.00 -16.44
CA GLU A 453 -8.15 2.83 -16.89
C GLU A 453 -8.98 1.54 -16.90
N MET A 454 -9.82 1.29 -15.89
CA MET A 454 -10.72 0.13 -15.88
C MET A 454 -11.68 0.14 -17.09
N ARG A 455 -12.22 1.31 -17.44
CA ARG A 455 -13.11 1.42 -18.60
C ARG A 455 -12.34 1.30 -19.92
N ASP A 456 -11.26 2.06 -20.07
CA ASP A 456 -10.61 2.30 -21.36
C ASP A 456 -9.57 1.23 -21.71
N ASP A 457 -8.88 0.68 -20.70
CA ASP A 457 -7.82 -0.31 -20.89
C ASP A 457 -8.29 -1.75 -20.57
N VAL A 458 -9.13 -1.93 -19.54
CA VAL A 458 -9.68 -3.26 -19.19
C VAL A 458 -10.99 -3.55 -19.94
N GLY A 459 -11.82 -2.54 -20.21
CA GLY A 459 -13.13 -2.72 -20.84
C GLY A 459 -14.26 -2.98 -19.84
N LEU A 460 -14.10 -2.58 -18.57
CA LEU A 460 -15.10 -2.73 -17.52
C LEU A 460 -15.45 -1.38 -16.88
N ASP A 461 -16.71 -0.94 -17.01
CA ASP A 461 -17.20 0.28 -16.34
C ASP A 461 -17.52 0.02 -14.86
N VAL A 462 -16.47 -0.05 -14.04
CA VAL A 462 -16.58 -0.29 -12.60
C VAL A 462 -17.37 0.83 -11.90
N ALA A 463 -17.28 2.07 -12.36
CA ALA A 463 -18.03 3.20 -11.79
C ALA A 463 -19.56 3.02 -11.96
N ALA A 464 -20.01 2.44 -13.08
CA ALA A 464 -21.41 2.06 -13.25
C ALA A 464 -21.84 0.94 -12.29
N ILE A 465 -20.98 -0.05 -12.05
CA ILE A 465 -21.25 -1.14 -11.11
C ILE A 465 -21.40 -0.60 -9.69
N LEU A 466 -20.45 0.23 -9.23
CA LEU A 466 -20.48 0.83 -7.89
C LEU A 466 -21.79 1.60 -7.65
N ARG A 467 -22.19 2.44 -8.60
CA ARG A 467 -23.45 3.21 -8.50
C ARG A 467 -24.69 2.31 -8.46
N ARG A 468 -24.76 1.31 -9.35
CA ARG A 468 -25.90 0.38 -9.41
C ARG A 468 -26.03 -0.45 -8.12
N ARG A 469 -24.90 -0.92 -7.60
CA ARG A 469 -24.83 -1.84 -6.45
C ARG A 469 -24.69 -1.12 -5.11
N ARG A 470 -24.47 0.19 -5.11
CA ARG A 470 -24.17 0.99 -3.91
C ARG A 470 -22.97 0.43 -3.16
N ILE A 471 -21.93 0.06 -3.91
CA ILE A 471 -20.66 -0.42 -3.35
C ILE A 471 -19.89 0.80 -2.84
N ASP A 472 -19.35 0.69 -1.63
CA ASP A 472 -18.58 1.75 -1.00
C ASP A 472 -17.23 1.95 -1.72
N LEU A 473 -16.81 3.20 -1.90
CA LEU A 473 -15.46 3.53 -2.39
C LEU A 473 -14.59 3.97 -1.22
N HIS A 474 -13.49 3.27 -0.98
CA HIS A 474 -12.53 3.62 0.08
C HIS A 474 -11.25 4.14 -0.55
N TYR A 475 -10.68 5.18 0.05
CA TYR A 475 -9.26 5.52 -0.15
C TYR A 475 -8.48 4.76 0.92
N SER A 476 -8.12 3.52 0.59
CA SER A 476 -7.45 2.56 1.49
C SER A 476 -6.02 2.97 1.83
N GLU A 477 -5.41 3.78 0.98
CA GLU A 477 -4.15 4.45 1.24
C GLU A 477 -4.22 5.89 0.78
N PHE A 478 -3.99 6.84 1.68
CA PHE A 478 -4.00 8.26 1.38
C PHE A 478 -2.85 8.94 2.09
N GLY A 479 -2.28 9.97 1.49
CA GLY A 479 -1.27 10.77 2.17
C GLY A 479 -0.41 11.60 1.23
N MET A 480 0.47 12.37 1.84
CA MET A 480 1.44 13.22 1.16
C MET A 480 2.82 12.87 1.71
N GLY A 481 3.65 12.21 0.90
CA GLY A 481 4.93 11.66 1.37
C GLY A 481 6.08 12.65 1.38
N GLY A 482 6.14 13.61 0.45
CA GLY A 482 7.21 14.61 0.42
C GLY A 482 8.58 14.08 0.00
N GLY A 483 8.64 12.92 -0.64
CA GLY A 483 9.84 12.39 -1.29
C GLY A 483 9.96 12.89 -2.73
N ALA A 484 11.16 12.81 -3.29
CA ALA A 484 11.47 13.13 -4.68
C ALA A 484 12.18 11.98 -5.41
N SER A 485 12.27 10.79 -4.78
CA SER A 485 12.92 9.61 -5.33
C SER A 485 12.08 8.35 -5.07
N PRO A 486 12.00 7.41 -6.03
CA PRO A 486 11.36 6.11 -5.82
C PRO A 486 12.03 5.25 -4.76
N LEU A 487 13.31 5.49 -4.45
CA LEU A 487 14.03 4.78 -3.40
C LEU A 487 13.68 5.31 -1.99
N GLY A 488 12.95 6.42 -1.91
CA GLY A 488 12.61 7.11 -0.67
C GLY A 488 13.80 7.61 0.14
N THR A 489 14.91 7.92 -0.52
CA THR A 489 16.14 8.45 0.10
C THR A 489 16.31 9.97 -0.10
N VAL A 490 15.54 10.57 -1.00
CA VAL A 490 15.66 11.98 -1.37
C VAL A 490 14.38 12.72 -0.96
N PRO A 491 14.43 13.60 0.05
CA PRO A 491 13.30 14.47 0.37
C PRO A 491 13.08 15.50 -0.74
N ALA A 492 11.81 15.81 -1.03
CA ALA A 492 11.42 16.96 -1.81
C ALA A 492 11.84 18.25 -1.09
N ARG A 493 12.32 19.23 -1.85
CA ARG A 493 12.77 20.53 -1.32
C ARG A 493 11.85 21.69 -1.67
N THR A 494 10.88 21.44 -2.55
CA THR A 494 9.85 22.41 -2.95
C THR A 494 8.45 21.77 -2.92
N PRO A 495 7.40 22.57 -2.67
CA PRO A 495 6.02 22.10 -2.74
C PRO A 495 5.67 21.44 -4.07
N ASP A 496 6.17 21.98 -5.20
CA ASP A 496 5.94 21.42 -6.54
C ASP A 496 6.44 19.99 -6.69
N GLN A 497 7.61 19.69 -6.12
CA GLN A 497 8.18 18.34 -6.16
C GLN A 497 7.31 17.35 -5.38
N ALA A 498 6.86 17.74 -4.18
CA ALA A 498 5.98 16.89 -3.36
C ALA A 498 4.58 16.73 -3.98
N ALA A 499 3.99 17.80 -4.50
CA ALA A 499 2.69 17.81 -5.16
C ALA A 499 2.63 16.82 -6.34
N ARG A 500 3.70 16.76 -7.16
CA ARG A 500 3.76 15.89 -8.33
C ARG A 500 3.95 14.40 -8.00
N MET A 501 4.43 14.08 -6.81
CA MET A 501 4.79 12.72 -6.42
C MET A 501 4.36 12.41 -4.97
N PRO A 502 3.06 12.51 -4.64
CA PRO A 502 2.60 12.29 -3.26
C PRO A 502 2.82 10.85 -2.77
N PHE A 503 2.97 9.90 -3.70
CA PHE A 503 3.34 8.50 -3.46
C PHE A 503 4.84 8.30 -3.19
N TYR A 504 5.67 9.33 -3.28
CA TYR A 504 7.05 9.26 -2.79
C TYR A 504 7.15 9.94 -1.44
N GLY A 505 7.85 9.28 -0.54
CA GLY A 505 8.19 9.76 0.78
C GLY A 505 9.63 9.39 1.10
N VAL A 506 10.03 9.67 2.33
CA VAL A 506 11.33 9.34 2.89
C VAL A 506 11.12 8.15 3.81
N TRP A 507 11.81 7.05 3.51
CA TRP A 507 11.73 5.81 4.26
C TRP A 507 12.69 5.80 5.45
N GLY A 508 12.42 4.90 6.39
CA GLY A 508 13.26 4.68 7.57
C GLY A 508 12.91 5.58 8.76
N ALA A 509 13.77 5.50 9.78
CA ALA A 509 13.59 6.26 11.01
C ALA A 509 13.77 7.76 10.77
N TYR A 510 12.99 8.57 11.48
CA TYR A 510 13.06 10.02 11.41
C TYR A 510 14.49 10.51 11.64
N ARG A 511 14.94 11.38 10.73
CA ARG A 511 16.19 12.13 10.82
C ARG A 511 15.93 13.56 10.35
N ASP A 512 16.43 14.53 11.10
CA ASP A 512 16.28 15.96 10.81
C ASP A 512 16.74 16.34 9.39
N ARG A 513 17.89 15.82 8.95
CA ARG A 513 18.51 16.12 7.64
C ARG A 513 17.73 15.61 6.44
N THR A 514 16.91 14.57 6.64
CA THR A 514 16.07 13.96 5.60
C THR A 514 14.59 14.28 5.79
N ASP A 515 14.22 15.14 6.74
CA ASP A 515 12.85 15.58 6.93
C ASP A 515 12.40 16.50 5.78
N PRO A 516 11.45 16.09 4.92
CA PRO A 516 10.98 16.94 3.83
C PRO A 516 10.08 18.08 4.33
N TRP A 517 9.59 18.02 5.57
CA TRP A 517 8.63 18.97 6.13
C TRP A 517 9.28 20.04 7.01
N ALA A 518 10.56 19.91 7.31
CA ALA A 518 11.33 20.88 8.09
C ALA A 518 11.34 22.30 7.46
N PRO A 519 11.50 22.47 6.12
CA PRO A 519 11.46 23.80 5.52
C PRO A 519 10.08 24.48 5.66
N PRO A 520 10.01 25.78 6.02
CA PRO A 520 8.73 26.47 6.26
C PRO A 520 7.73 26.40 5.10
N GLN A 521 8.21 26.51 3.86
CA GLN A 521 7.36 26.41 2.67
C GLN A 521 6.76 25.01 2.47
N MET A 522 7.51 23.97 2.84
CA MET A 522 7.01 22.58 2.78
C MET A 522 5.96 22.34 3.85
N LYS A 523 6.19 22.86 5.05
CA LYS A 523 5.23 22.80 6.15
C LYS A 523 3.92 23.53 5.83
N SER A 524 4.02 24.73 5.25
CA SER A 524 2.84 25.48 4.78
C SER A 524 2.06 24.72 3.70
N PHE A 525 2.76 24.05 2.77
CA PHE A 525 2.11 23.21 1.76
C PHE A 525 1.40 22.02 2.40
N LEU A 526 2.05 21.32 3.34
CA LEU A 526 1.46 20.21 4.09
C LEU A 526 0.16 20.62 4.79
N HIS A 527 0.18 21.76 5.51
CA HIS A 527 -1.00 22.28 6.20
C HIS A 527 -2.12 22.64 5.21
N SER A 528 -1.78 23.25 4.07
CA SER A 528 -2.73 23.55 3.00
C SER A 528 -3.36 22.28 2.41
N PHE A 529 -2.54 21.25 2.16
CA PHE A 529 -3.00 19.95 1.68
C PHE A 529 -4.04 19.34 2.64
N TYR A 530 -3.71 19.23 3.94
CA TYR A 530 -4.63 18.66 4.92
C TYR A 530 -5.90 19.49 5.10
N ARG A 531 -5.81 20.82 5.12
CA ARG A 531 -7.02 21.66 5.17
C ARG A 531 -7.95 21.37 4.00
N LYS A 532 -7.44 21.36 2.76
CA LYS A 532 -8.22 21.02 1.56
C LYS A 532 -8.79 19.60 1.63
N THR A 533 -8.02 18.64 2.13
CA THR A 533 -8.48 17.25 2.33
C THR A 533 -9.64 17.19 3.32
N LEU A 534 -9.54 17.86 4.48
CA LEU A 534 -10.60 17.83 5.48
C LEU A 534 -11.87 18.56 5.00
N ASP A 535 -11.71 19.67 4.26
CA ASP A 535 -12.83 20.38 3.61
C ASP A 535 -13.53 19.50 2.56
N TRP A 536 -12.77 18.63 1.87
CA TRP A 536 -13.27 17.68 0.88
C TRP A 536 -14.03 16.53 1.56
N LEU A 537 -13.44 15.95 2.60
CA LEU A 537 -14.07 14.90 3.39
C LEU A 537 -15.31 15.37 4.14
N ALA A 538 -15.39 16.65 4.52
CA ALA A 538 -16.59 17.23 5.12
C ALA A 538 -17.79 17.21 4.18
N GLN A 539 -17.55 17.08 2.87
CA GLN A 539 -18.56 16.99 1.81
C GLN A 539 -18.74 15.53 1.33
N GLY A 540 -18.31 14.53 2.11
CA GLY A 540 -18.35 13.12 1.71
C GLY A 540 -17.36 12.75 0.61
N GLY A 541 -16.32 13.57 0.45
CA GLY A 541 -15.39 13.48 -0.67
C GLY A 541 -15.78 14.39 -1.81
N GLY A 542 -15.84 13.84 -3.02
CA GLY A 542 -15.93 14.63 -4.24
C GLY A 542 -17.32 14.64 -4.89
N PRO A 543 -17.62 15.66 -5.72
CA PRO A 543 -18.91 15.79 -6.38
C PRO A 543 -19.21 14.69 -7.41
N THR A 544 -18.19 13.95 -7.85
CA THR A 544 -18.34 12.86 -8.83
C THR A 544 -18.25 11.50 -8.16
N PHE A 545 -17.27 11.32 -7.29
CA PHE A 545 -17.03 10.09 -6.54
C PHE A 545 -17.07 10.38 -5.05
N PHE A 546 -18.13 9.91 -4.39
CA PHE A 546 -18.21 9.89 -2.95
C PHE A 546 -17.27 8.81 -2.41
N VAL A 547 -16.56 9.12 -1.33
CA VAL A 547 -15.77 8.14 -0.60
C VAL A 547 -16.47 7.84 0.71
N SER A 548 -16.50 6.57 1.11
CA SER A 548 -17.10 6.16 2.38
C SER A 548 -16.07 6.21 3.51
N HIS A 549 -14.82 5.86 3.21
CA HIS A 549 -13.71 5.82 4.17
C HIS A 549 -12.39 6.29 3.55
N VAL A 550 -11.55 6.97 4.34
CA VAL A 550 -10.19 7.36 3.95
C VAL A 550 -9.20 7.02 5.07
N PHE A 551 -8.12 6.35 4.70
CA PHE A 551 -7.09 5.89 5.63
C PHE A 551 -5.72 6.46 5.31
N LEU A 552 -5.16 7.21 6.25
CA LEU A 552 -3.86 7.84 6.14
C LEU A 552 -2.75 6.80 6.26
N TRP A 553 -1.79 6.80 5.33
CA TRP A 553 -0.58 5.97 5.42
C TRP A 553 0.23 6.35 6.66
N GLY A 554 0.47 5.37 7.53
CA GLY A 554 0.98 5.60 8.87
C GLY A 554 2.48 5.38 9.03
N MET A 555 3.29 5.42 7.98
CA MET A 555 4.74 5.14 8.06
C MET A 555 5.60 6.12 7.27
N GLY A 556 6.84 6.32 7.73
CA GLY A 556 7.83 7.19 7.08
C GLY A 556 7.39 8.65 7.11
N SER A 557 7.82 9.44 6.13
CA SER A 557 7.42 10.85 6.05
C SER A 557 5.96 11.11 5.66
N TRP A 558 5.15 10.07 5.43
CA TRP A 558 3.68 10.18 5.36
C TRP A 558 3.02 10.12 6.75
N ASP A 559 3.73 9.68 7.78
CA ASP A 559 3.19 9.49 9.12
C ASP A 559 3.13 10.80 9.91
N HIS A 560 2.30 11.71 9.42
CA HIS A 560 2.05 13.02 10.04
C HIS A 560 1.38 12.92 11.41
N LEU A 561 0.92 11.72 11.80
CA LEU A 561 0.31 11.41 13.09
C LEU A 561 1.33 10.85 14.09
N GLY A 562 2.50 10.39 13.64
CA GLY A 562 3.54 9.79 14.49
C GLY A 562 3.14 8.44 15.07
N ILE A 563 2.44 7.62 14.30
CA ILE A 563 1.93 6.32 14.71
C ILE A 563 3.04 5.27 14.73
N TYR A 564 3.74 5.10 13.61
CA TYR A 564 4.77 4.09 13.48
C TYR A 564 5.98 4.46 14.37
N PRO A 565 6.60 3.48 15.06
CA PRO A 565 7.66 3.78 16.05
C PRO A 565 8.80 4.61 15.47
N GLU A 566 9.25 4.26 14.27
CA GLU A 566 10.36 4.88 13.56
C GLU A 566 10.07 6.33 13.12
N SER A 567 8.81 6.76 13.08
CA SER A 567 8.43 8.13 12.73
C SER A 567 8.78 9.15 13.81
N THR A 568 9.21 8.69 15.01
CA THR A 568 9.66 9.54 16.12
C THR A 568 10.96 8.98 16.71
N THR A 569 12.01 9.79 16.71
CA THR A 569 13.32 9.46 17.27
C THR A 569 13.79 10.58 18.21
N PRO A 570 14.93 10.42 18.92
CA PRO A 570 15.50 11.53 19.68
C PRO A 570 15.85 12.77 18.84
N GLN A 571 15.95 12.65 17.51
CA GLN A 571 16.22 13.77 16.60
C GLN A 571 14.97 14.59 16.27
N GLY A 572 13.76 14.05 16.51
CA GLY A 572 12.50 14.70 16.19
C GLY A 572 11.42 13.72 15.74
N SER A 573 10.45 14.21 14.97
CA SER A 573 9.31 13.41 14.53
C SER A 573 8.73 13.94 13.22
N TYR A 574 8.20 13.04 12.38
CA TYR A 574 7.33 13.42 11.25
C TYR A 574 5.96 13.91 11.71
N ARG A 575 5.60 13.69 12.98
CA ARG A 575 4.33 14.14 13.54
C ARG A 575 4.21 15.67 13.47
N ASP A 576 3.15 16.14 12.83
CA ASP A 576 2.80 17.56 12.79
C ASP A 576 1.62 17.85 13.73
N PRO A 577 1.81 18.62 14.82
CA PRO A 577 0.74 18.90 15.78
C PRO A 577 -0.47 19.65 15.20
N VAL A 578 -0.26 20.49 14.17
CA VAL A 578 -1.34 21.25 13.52
C VAL A 578 -2.21 20.30 12.70
N VAL A 579 -1.59 19.38 11.96
CA VAL A 579 -2.30 18.33 11.21
C VAL A 579 -3.06 17.41 12.16
N VAL A 580 -2.44 16.96 13.26
CA VAL A 580 -3.10 16.13 14.28
C VAL A 580 -4.35 16.81 14.84
N GLN A 581 -4.22 18.07 15.27
CA GLN A 581 -5.34 18.82 15.84
C GLN A 581 -6.47 19.02 14.81
N ALA A 582 -6.12 19.32 13.56
CA ALA A 582 -7.09 19.49 12.49
C ALA A 582 -7.87 18.19 12.22
N ILE A 583 -7.19 17.05 12.18
CA ILE A 583 -7.80 15.73 11.98
C ILE A 583 -8.72 15.38 13.16
N GLN A 584 -8.29 15.56 14.41
CA GLN A 584 -9.14 15.32 15.58
C GLN A 584 -10.41 16.17 15.57
N ALA A 585 -10.27 17.47 15.25
CA ALA A 585 -11.40 18.38 15.15
C ALA A 585 -12.36 17.98 14.03
N HIS A 586 -11.84 17.50 12.90
CA HIS A 586 -12.65 16.99 11.80
C HIS A 586 -13.37 15.70 12.16
N ASN A 587 -12.63 14.70 12.63
CA ASN A 587 -13.17 13.38 12.97
C ASN A 587 -14.23 13.49 14.07
N SER A 588 -14.05 14.34 15.09
CA SER A 588 -15.10 14.55 16.11
C SER A 588 -16.42 15.09 15.54
N ARG A 589 -16.39 15.88 14.45
CA ARG A 589 -17.60 16.33 13.75
C ARG A 589 -18.17 15.25 12.83
N ALA A 590 -17.31 14.49 12.14
CA ALA A 590 -17.70 13.42 11.24
C ALA A 590 -18.22 12.17 11.97
N ALA A 591 -17.73 11.91 13.18
CA ALA A 591 -18.12 10.79 14.03
C ALA A 591 -19.49 10.96 14.69
N ILE A 592 -20.09 12.16 14.65
CA ILE A 592 -21.47 12.37 15.12
C ILE A 592 -22.33 11.43 14.30
N PRO A 593 -22.86 10.36 14.90
CA PRO A 593 -23.43 9.32 14.11
C PRO A 593 -24.64 9.91 13.40
N ALA A 594 -24.78 9.61 12.12
CA ALA A 594 -26.08 9.69 11.47
C ALA A 594 -26.97 8.59 12.09
N VAL A 595 -27.26 8.69 13.40
CA VAL A 595 -28.02 7.76 14.25
C VAL A 595 -29.41 7.49 13.66
N SER A 596 -29.83 8.23 12.64
CA SER A 596 -31.18 8.14 12.07
C SER A 596 -31.29 7.51 10.67
N MET A 597 -30.22 7.17 9.94
CA MET A 597 -30.38 6.79 8.51
C MET A 597 -30.18 5.30 8.19
N ALA A 598 -29.23 4.60 8.82
CA ALA A 598 -28.99 3.18 8.51
C ALA A 598 -30.11 2.25 9.03
N ALA A 599 -30.79 2.62 10.11
CA ALA A 599 -31.91 1.83 10.65
C ALA A 599 -33.16 1.81 9.75
N ARG A 600 -33.29 2.72 8.76
CA ARG A 600 -34.41 2.73 7.80
C ARG A 600 -34.14 1.94 6.52
N ALA A 601 -32.90 1.53 6.24
CA ALA A 601 -32.58 0.82 5.01
C ALA A 601 -32.78 -0.71 5.11
N PHE A 602 -32.90 -1.26 6.33
CA PHE A 602 -32.98 -2.72 6.56
C PHE A 602 -34.27 -3.21 7.23
N SER A 603 -35.24 -2.35 7.56
CA SER A 603 -36.59 -2.78 7.98
C SER A 603 -37.56 -2.87 6.79
N GLY A 604 -37.07 -3.33 5.64
CA GLY A 604 -37.92 -3.77 4.53
C GLY A 604 -38.65 -5.03 4.94
N ASP A 605 -39.71 -4.87 5.75
CA ASP A 605 -40.72 -5.89 5.99
C ASP A 605 -41.28 -6.32 4.62
N ASN A 606 -40.77 -7.43 4.12
CA ASN A 606 -41.41 -8.21 3.07
C ASN A 606 -42.63 -8.90 3.67
N ASN A 607 -43.68 -8.13 3.94
CA ASN A 607 -45.03 -8.65 4.09
C ASN A 607 -45.79 -8.38 2.77
N LYS A 608 -45.65 -9.33 1.84
CA LYS A 608 -46.61 -9.61 0.77
C LYS A 608 -46.67 -11.11 0.56
#